data_AF-A0A9D8CVI9-F1
#
_entry.id   AF-A0A9D8CVI9-F1
#
_cell.length_a   1.000
_cell.length_b   1.000
_cell.length_c   1.000
_cell.angle_alpha   90.00
_cell.angle_beta   90.00
_cell.angle_gamma   90.00
#
_symmetry.space_group_name_H-M   'P 1'
#
loop_
_entity.id
_entity.type
_entity.pdbx_description
1 polymer ?
#
loop_
_entity_poly.entity_id
_entity_poly.type
_entity_poly.pdbx_seq_one_letter_code
_entity_poly.pdbx_strand_id
1 'polypeptide(L)'
;MTAAQQALAIARIAAGQGTPEARARVIAWDRLQGMLSKLDSKTSALLRFNAIVVAALAYLVVVSAADPFAAAGAAVKLAGKIVGHVSLLASVVSCGFAFPVINVEWQFFGSRLDRADDDGTEFDDAALQRFGDLVTSRTRLYSWAWRLAVTGGIGFAMLVGLATLH
;
A
#
# COMPACT_ATOMS: atom_id res chain seq x y z
N MET A 1 -24.75 -15.92 14.72
CA MET A 1 -24.03 -16.96 13.95
C MET A 1 -22.54 -16.85 14.27
N THR A 2 -21.86 -17.94 14.62
CA THR A 2 -20.41 -17.94 14.91
C THR A 2 -19.58 -17.93 13.62
N ALA A 3 -18.31 -17.48 13.69
CA ALA A 3 -17.39 -17.48 12.53
C ALA A 3 -17.27 -18.87 11.86
N ALA A 4 -17.34 -19.94 12.66
CA ALA A 4 -17.35 -21.31 12.18
C ALA A 4 -18.64 -21.67 11.43
N GLN A 5 -19.80 -21.19 11.89
CA GLN A 5 -21.08 -21.38 11.18
C GLN A 5 -21.12 -20.60 9.86
N GLN A 6 -20.49 -19.42 9.82
CA GLN A 6 -20.40 -18.61 8.62
C GLN A 6 -19.44 -19.22 7.59
N ALA A 7 -18.29 -19.73 8.04
CA ALA A 7 -17.39 -20.51 7.19
C ALA A 7 -18.05 -21.79 6.65
N LEU A 8 -18.86 -22.47 7.47
CA LEU A 8 -19.64 -23.64 7.05
C LEU A 8 -20.72 -23.28 6.02
N ALA A 9 -21.40 -22.13 6.18
CA ALA A 9 -22.39 -21.65 5.23
C ALA A 9 -21.75 -21.31 3.86
N ILE A 10 -20.61 -20.63 3.87
CA ILE A 10 -19.82 -20.33 2.66
C ILE A 10 -19.35 -21.64 2.00
N ALA A 11 -18.86 -22.61 2.78
CA ALA A 11 -18.43 -23.91 2.27
C ALA A 11 -19.57 -24.70 1.61
N ARG A 12 -20.79 -24.66 2.17
CA ARG A 12 -21.98 -25.29 1.60
C ARG A 12 -22.42 -24.63 0.29
N ILE A 13 -22.35 -23.29 0.22
CA ILE A 13 -22.64 -22.54 -1.00
C ILE A 13 -21.62 -22.89 -2.10
N ALA A 14 -20.34 -22.93 -1.75
CA ALA A 14 -19.25 -23.32 -2.66
C ALA A 14 -19.35 -24.78 -3.14
N ALA A 15 -19.85 -25.70 -2.28
CA ALA A 15 -20.10 -27.11 -2.59
C ALA A 15 -21.35 -27.36 -3.45
N GLY A 16 -22.00 -26.30 -3.94
CA GLY A 16 -23.09 -26.41 -4.90
C GLY A 16 -24.51 -26.44 -4.30
N GLN A 17 -24.66 -26.22 -2.99
CA GLN A 17 -25.96 -26.27 -2.31
C GLN A 17 -26.64 -24.89 -2.17
N GLY A 18 -26.00 -23.80 -2.64
CA GLY A 18 -26.54 -22.44 -2.61
C GLY A 18 -27.08 -21.95 -3.97
N THR A 19 -27.90 -20.89 -3.93
CA THR A 19 -28.42 -20.19 -5.12
C THR A 19 -27.27 -19.63 -5.98
N PRO A 20 -27.47 -19.43 -7.30
CA PRO A 20 -26.46 -18.83 -8.18
C PRO A 20 -25.94 -17.47 -7.66
N GLU A 21 -26.82 -16.64 -7.10
CA GLU A 21 -26.49 -15.34 -6.52
C GLU A 21 -25.62 -15.47 -5.27
N ALA A 22 -25.90 -16.44 -4.39
CA ALA A 22 -25.08 -16.70 -3.22
C ALA A 22 -23.66 -17.17 -3.62
N ARG A 23 -23.54 -17.99 -4.67
CA ARG A 23 -22.23 -18.40 -5.20
C ARG A 23 -21.47 -17.22 -5.80
N ALA A 24 -22.16 -16.35 -6.55
CA ALA A 24 -21.56 -15.15 -7.13
C ALA A 24 -21.00 -14.22 -6.04
N ARG A 25 -21.73 -14.05 -4.92
CA ARG A 25 -21.28 -13.25 -3.76
C ARG A 25 -20.01 -13.83 -3.12
N VAL A 26 -19.94 -15.15 -2.92
CA VAL A 26 -18.73 -15.81 -2.37
C VAL A 26 -17.53 -15.62 -3.31
N ILE A 27 -17.72 -15.81 -4.63
CA ILE A 27 -16.64 -15.62 -5.61
C ILE A 27 -16.16 -14.15 -5.62
N ALA A 28 -17.08 -13.19 -5.55
CA ALA A 28 -16.74 -11.77 -5.50
C ALA A 28 -15.95 -11.44 -4.23
N TRP A 29 -16.36 -12.00 -3.10
CA TRP A 29 -15.65 -11.86 -1.83
C TRP A 29 -14.22 -12.38 -1.89
N ASP A 30 -14.04 -13.62 -2.36
CA ASP A 30 -12.72 -14.24 -2.50
C ASP A 30 -11.80 -13.43 -3.43
N ARG A 31 -12.36 -12.88 -4.52
CA ARG A 31 -11.60 -12.01 -5.42
C ARG A 31 -11.14 -10.73 -4.73
N LEU A 32 -12.03 -10.05 -4.00
CA LEU A 32 -11.71 -8.82 -3.28
C LEU A 32 -10.68 -9.07 -2.17
N GLN A 33 -10.79 -10.19 -1.44
CA GLN A 33 -9.81 -10.60 -0.44
C GLN A 33 -8.44 -10.90 -1.08
N GLY A 34 -8.45 -11.59 -2.23
CA GLY A 34 -7.24 -11.83 -3.01
C GLY A 34 -6.59 -10.53 -3.53
N MET A 35 -7.38 -9.52 -3.90
CA MET A 35 -6.87 -8.20 -4.28
C MET A 35 -6.20 -7.49 -3.10
N LEU A 36 -6.82 -7.51 -1.91
CA LEU A 36 -6.21 -6.92 -0.71
C LEU A 36 -4.91 -7.62 -0.33
N SER A 37 -4.89 -8.95 -0.29
CA SER A 37 -3.68 -9.71 0.00
C SER A 37 -2.53 -9.38 -0.96
N LYS A 38 -2.83 -9.25 -2.26
CA LYS A 38 -1.85 -8.81 -3.27
C LYS A 38 -1.39 -7.37 -3.01
N LEU A 39 -2.31 -6.48 -2.65
CA LEU A 39 -2.00 -5.08 -2.37
C LEU A 39 -1.10 -4.95 -1.14
N ASP A 40 -1.38 -5.70 -0.07
CA ASP A 40 -0.56 -5.73 1.15
C ASP A 40 0.86 -6.23 0.84
N SER A 41 0.98 -7.31 0.06
CA SER A 41 2.27 -7.85 -0.39
C SER A 41 3.07 -6.81 -1.20
N LYS A 42 2.43 -6.15 -2.18
CA LYS A 42 3.07 -5.08 -2.97
C LYS A 42 3.48 -3.89 -2.12
N THR A 43 2.64 -3.50 -1.18
CA THR A 43 2.91 -2.35 -0.31
C THR A 43 4.03 -2.66 0.67
N SER A 44 4.10 -3.88 1.18
CA SER A 44 5.22 -4.35 2.02
C SER A 44 6.55 -4.29 1.25
N ALA A 45 6.58 -4.77 0.00
CA ALA A 45 7.75 -4.65 -0.86
C ALA A 45 8.11 -3.17 -1.13
N LEU A 46 7.11 -2.33 -1.39
CA LEU A 46 7.29 -0.89 -1.61
C LEU A 46 7.89 -0.18 -0.39
N LEU A 47 7.41 -0.47 0.81
CA LEU A 47 7.95 0.10 2.05
C LEU A 47 9.41 -0.28 2.27
N ARG A 48 9.79 -1.55 1.99
CA ARG A 48 11.18 -1.99 2.09
C ARG A 48 12.08 -1.25 1.11
N PHE A 49 11.61 -1.09 -0.13
CA PHE A 49 12.33 -0.31 -1.13
C PHE A 49 12.48 1.16 -0.70
N ASN A 50 11.40 1.80 -0.26
CA ASN A 50 11.44 3.17 0.22
C ASN A 50 12.36 3.33 1.43
N ALA A 51 12.39 2.37 2.36
CA ALA A 51 13.29 2.43 3.51
C ALA A 51 14.76 2.50 3.09
N ILE A 52 15.17 1.70 2.08
CA ILE A 52 16.52 1.73 1.52
C ILE A 52 16.80 3.08 0.86
N VAL A 53 15.90 3.55 0.01
CA VAL A 53 16.07 4.83 -0.72
C VAL A 53 16.11 6.02 0.24
N VAL A 54 15.21 6.07 1.23
CA VAL A 54 15.17 7.10 2.26
C VAL A 54 16.45 7.08 3.07
N ALA A 55 16.94 5.91 3.50
CA ALA A 55 18.19 5.82 4.25
C ALA A 55 19.39 6.33 3.43
N ALA A 56 19.49 5.92 2.17
CA ALA A 56 20.56 6.36 1.27
C ALA A 56 20.51 7.88 1.02
N LEU A 57 19.34 8.41 0.69
CA LEU A 57 19.15 9.84 0.46
C LEU A 57 19.37 10.67 1.73
N ALA A 58 18.85 10.24 2.88
CA ALA A 58 19.07 10.92 4.14
C ALA A 58 20.56 10.97 4.49
N TYR A 59 21.28 9.88 4.27
CA TYR A 59 22.74 9.86 4.45
C TYR A 59 23.42 10.86 3.50
N LEU A 60 23.15 10.79 2.19
CA LEU A 60 23.82 11.63 1.19
C LEU A 60 23.48 13.11 1.29
N VAL A 61 22.24 13.45 1.66
CA VAL A 61 21.69 14.79 1.53
C VAL A 61 21.67 15.54 2.87
N VAL A 62 21.57 14.83 3.99
CA VAL A 62 21.39 15.43 5.32
C VAL A 62 22.60 15.17 6.23
N VAL A 63 23.13 13.95 6.25
CA VAL A 63 24.13 13.53 7.24
C VAL A 63 25.56 13.69 6.75
N SER A 64 25.83 13.37 5.48
CA SER A 64 27.16 13.34 4.92
C SER A 64 27.81 14.73 4.98
N ALA A 65 28.96 14.81 5.64
CA ALA A 65 29.82 16.00 5.60
C ALA A 65 30.57 16.13 4.26
N ALA A 66 30.71 15.03 3.52
CA ALA A 66 31.29 15.04 2.19
C ALA A 66 30.25 15.52 1.19
N ASP A 67 30.57 16.61 0.47
CA ASP A 67 29.75 17.09 -0.65
C ASP A 67 29.99 16.16 -1.86
N PRO A 68 29.00 15.32 -2.25
CA PRO A 68 29.16 14.39 -3.37
C PRO A 68 29.37 15.11 -4.71
N PHE A 69 29.19 16.42 -4.76
CA PHE A 69 29.37 17.24 -5.94
C PHE A 69 30.56 18.20 -5.83
N ALA A 70 31.50 17.99 -4.89
CA ALA A 70 32.58 18.95 -4.61
C ALA A 70 33.37 19.40 -5.84
N ALA A 71 33.63 18.50 -6.80
CA ALA A 71 34.34 18.77 -8.05
C ALA A 71 33.44 19.34 -9.17
N ALA A 72 32.12 19.31 -9.01
CA ALA A 72 31.17 19.78 -10.00
C ALA A 72 31.01 21.31 -10.02
N GLY A 73 30.53 21.83 -11.15
CA GLY A 73 30.17 23.25 -11.29
C GLY A 73 29.00 23.67 -10.38
N ALA A 74 28.90 24.96 -10.08
CA ALA A 74 27.91 25.51 -9.14
C ALA A 74 26.45 25.14 -9.50
N ALA A 75 26.11 25.11 -10.80
CA ALA A 75 24.79 24.73 -11.27
C ALA A 75 24.46 23.25 -10.97
N VAL A 76 25.42 22.34 -11.17
CA VAL A 76 25.24 20.90 -10.91
C VAL A 76 25.13 20.64 -9.41
N LYS A 77 25.95 21.31 -8.59
CA LYS A 77 25.84 21.26 -7.12
C LYS A 77 24.45 21.67 -6.63
N LEU A 78 23.92 22.79 -7.13
CA LEU A 78 22.60 23.27 -6.75
C LEU A 78 21.49 22.30 -7.20
N ALA A 79 21.55 21.85 -8.46
CA ALA A 79 20.59 20.90 -9.00
C ALA A 79 20.59 19.58 -8.22
N GLY A 80 21.78 19.01 -7.93
CA GLY A 80 21.93 17.79 -7.14
C GLY A 80 21.34 17.91 -5.74
N LYS A 81 21.56 19.04 -5.05
CA LYS A 81 20.97 19.31 -3.73
C LYS A 81 19.45 19.38 -3.78
N ILE A 82 18.87 20.09 -4.75
CA ILE A 82 17.43 20.23 -4.90
C ILE A 82 16.81 18.86 -5.21
N VAL A 83 17.35 18.15 -6.21
CA VAL A 83 16.86 16.82 -6.61
C VAL A 83 16.93 15.85 -5.42
N GLY A 84 18.04 15.84 -4.67
CA GLY A 84 18.19 14.98 -3.50
C GLY A 84 17.14 15.21 -2.42
N HIS A 85 16.88 16.47 -2.05
CA HIS A 85 15.87 16.80 -1.03
C HIS A 85 14.45 16.50 -1.51
N VAL A 86 14.13 16.84 -2.76
CA VAL A 86 12.80 16.58 -3.34
C VAL A 86 12.56 15.07 -3.44
N SER A 87 13.57 14.29 -3.85
CA SER A 87 13.51 12.84 -3.85
C SER A 87 13.30 12.26 -2.46
N LEU A 88 14.04 12.77 -1.46
CA LEU A 88 13.91 12.31 -0.09
C LEU A 88 12.49 12.56 0.44
N LEU A 89 11.97 13.78 0.23
CA LEU A 89 10.61 14.13 0.62
C LEU A 89 9.57 13.25 -0.10
N ALA A 90 9.72 13.04 -1.41
CA ALA A 90 8.82 12.18 -2.18
C ALA A 90 8.81 10.74 -1.63
N SER A 91 9.97 10.17 -1.29
CA SER A 91 10.06 8.84 -0.71
C SER A 91 9.46 8.75 0.70
N VAL A 92 9.63 9.78 1.54
CA VAL A 92 9.00 9.82 2.88
C VAL A 92 7.48 9.94 2.77
N VAL A 93 6.98 10.83 1.90
CA VAL A 93 5.53 10.98 1.67
C VAL A 93 4.95 9.69 1.07
N SER A 94 5.68 9.01 0.18
CA SER A 94 5.31 7.69 -0.34
C SER A 94 5.09 6.67 0.80
N CYS A 95 5.98 6.62 1.79
CA CYS A 95 5.77 5.78 2.98
C CYS A 95 4.49 6.15 3.73
N GLY A 96 4.21 7.45 3.88
CA GLY A 96 2.97 7.93 4.51
C GLY A 96 1.70 7.42 3.81
N PHE A 97 1.68 7.38 2.47
CA PHE A 97 0.58 6.80 1.70
C PHE A 97 0.52 5.27 1.77
N ALA A 98 1.66 4.59 1.96
CA ALA A 98 1.74 3.14 2.05
C ALA A 98 1.28 2.61 3.42
N PHE A 99 1.49 3.35 4.51
CA PHE A 99 1.05 2.95 5.86
C PHE A 99 -0.45 2.57 5.97
N PRO A 100 -1.41 3.40 5.54
CA PRO A 100 -2.84 3.07 5.65
C PRO A 100 -3.28 1.92 4.73
N VAL A 101 -2.45 1.51 3.78
CA VAL A 101 -2.73 0.35 2.92
C VAL A 101 -2.51 -0.96 3.68
N ILE A 102 -1.48 -1.03 4.55
CA ILE A 102 -1.13 -2.24 5.34
C ILE A 102 -1.74 -2.20 6.74
N ASN A 103 -1.77 -1.02 7.38
CA ASN A 103 -2.02 -0.85 8.81
C ASN A 103 -3.50 -0.65 9.18
N VAL A 104 -4.39 -1.50 8.68
CA VAL A 104 -5.71 -1.62 9.28
C VAL A 104 -5.94 -3.10 9.53
N GLU A 105 -5.44 -3.54 10.70
CA GLU A 105 -6.05 -4.65 11.40
C GLU A 105 -7.57 -4.43 11.39
N TRP A 106 -8.25 -5.48 10.94
CA TRP A 106 -9.65 -5.53 10.62
C TRP A 106 -10.56 -5.16 11.81
N GLN A 107 -10.71 -3.88 12.13
CA GLN A 107 -11.79 -3.41 13.00
C GLN A 107 -13.16 -3.81 12.42
N PHE A 108 -13.26 -4.06 11.11
CA PHE A 108 -14.49 -4.56 10.48
C PHE A 108 -14.82 -6.04 10.77
N PHE A 109 -13.84 -6.86 11.21
CA PHE A 109 -14.12 -8.21 11.71
C PHE A 109 -14.13 -8.26 13.24
N GLY A 110 -13.28 -7.49 13.93
CA GLY A 110 -13.30 -7.40 15.40
C GLY A 110 -14.59 -6.77 15.95
N SER A 111 -15.08 -5.67 15.34
CA SER A 111 -16.29 -4.98 15.84
C SER A 111 -17.61 -5.57 15.34
N ARG A 112 -17.56 -6.53 14.40
CA ARG A 112 -18.74 -7.28 13.91
C ARG A 112 -18.84 -8.68 14.49
N LEU A 113 -17.74 -9.25 14.98
CA LEU A 113 -17.79 -10.46 15.81
C LEU A 113 -18.33 -10.19 17.22
N ASP A 114 -18.16 -8.96 17.74
CA ASP A 114 -18.68 -8.57 19.07
C ASP A 114 -20.07 -7.91 19.06
N ARG A 115 -20.65 -7.62 17.89
CA ARG A 115 -22.06 -7.18 17.79
C ARG A 115 -22.94 -8.38 17.47
N ALA A 116 -23.10 -9.24 18.47
CA ALA A 116 -23.99 -10.39 18.48
C ALA A 116 -25.45 -10.03 18.76
N ASP A 117 -25.91 -8.81 18.42
CA ASP A 117 -27.30 -8.42 18.64
C ASP A 117 -28.01 -8.07 17.33
N ASP A 118 -29.04 -8.87 17.10
CA ASP A 118 -30.32 -8.54 16.48
C ASP A 118 -30.28 -7.90 15.10
N ASP A 119 -30.21 -8.77 14.10
CA ASP A 119 -31.30 -9.00 13.15
C ASP A 119 -30.69 -9.44 11.81
N GLY A 120 -30.72 -10.74 11.53
CA GLY A 120 -30.60 -11.36 10.20
C GLY A 120 -29.69 -10.76 9.11
N THR A 121 -28.61 -10.01 9.39
CA THR A 121 -27.73 -9.51 8.32
C THR A 121 -26.86 -10.64 7.81
N GLU A 122 -27.48 -11.41 6.93
CA GLU A 122 -26.92 -12.32 5.97
C GLU A 122 -25.75 -11.65 5.23
N PHE A 123 -24.98 -12.44 4.50
CA PHE A 123 -23.90 -12.00 3.63
C PHE A 123 -24.46 -11.09 2.50
N ASP A 124 -24.83 -9.86 2.84
CA ASP A 124 -25.65 -8.96 2.03
C ASP A 124 -24.80 -8.09 1.08
N ASP A 125 -25.41 -7.63 -0.01
CA ASP A 125 -24.76 -6.86 -1.07
C ASP A 125 -24.13 -5.57 -0.54
N ALA A 126 -24.72 -4.97 0.50
CA ALA A 126 -24.18 -3.80 1.17
C ALA A 126 -22.81 -4.08 1.84
N ALA A 127 -22.60 -5.30 2.35
CA ALA A 127 -21.30 -5.69 2.91
C ALA A 127 -20.25 -5.88 1.82
N LEU A 128 -20.64 -6.48 0.70
CA LEU A 128 -19.78 -6.66 -0.46
C LEU A 128 -19.39 -5.31 -1.09
N GLN A 129 -20.33 -4.37 -1.18
CA GLN A 129 -20.08 -3.03 -1.69
C GLN A 129 -19.08 -2.26 -0.82
N ARG A 130 -19.26 -2.24 0.51
CA ARG A 130 -18.30 -1.61 1.44
C ARG A 130 -16.90 -2.21 1.30
N PHE A 131 -16.81 -3.52 1.06
CA PHE A 131 -15.54 -4.20 0.84
C PHE A 131 -14.90 -3.76 -0.49
N GLY A 132 -15.69 -3.65 -1.55
CA GLY A 132 -15.25 -3.08 -2.84
C GLY A 132 -14.75 -1.63 -2.74
N ASP A 133 -15.46 -0.79 -2.00
CA ASP A 133 -15.06 0.61 -1.76
C ASP A 133 -13.73 0.69 -1.01
N LEU A 134 -13.52 -0.21 -0.03
CA LEU A 134 -12.26 -0.32 0.69
C LEU A 134 -11.10 -0.71 -0.24
N VAL A 135 -11.28 -1.75 -1.07
CA VAL A 135 -10.28 -2.16 -2.05
C VAL A 135 -9.94 -1.00 -2.99
N THR A 136 -10.94 -0.24 -3.42
CA THR A 136 -10.78 0.91 -4.31
C THR A 136 -9.98 2.03 -3.64
N SER A 137 -10.34 2.38 -2.42
CA SER A 137 -9.65 3.41 -1.62
C SER A 137 -8.19 3.04 -1.40
N ARG A 138 -7.91 1.81 -0.96
CA ARG A 138 -6.52 1.35 -0.75
C ARG A 138 -5.73 1.28 -2.04
N THR A 139 -6.35 0.84 -3.13
CA THR A 139 -5.70 0.82 -4.46
C THR A 139 -5.31 2.23 -4.90
N ARG A 140 -6.15 3.23 -4.62
CA ARG A 140 -5.84 4.63 -4.90
C ARG A 140 -4.67 5.14 -4.05
N LEU A 141 -4.66 4.83 -2.75
CA LEU A 141 -3.55 5.18 -1.86
C LEU A 141 -2.24 4.52 -2.31
N TYR A 142 -2.27 3.23 -2.62
CA TYR A 142 -1.13 2.51 -3.18
C TYR A 142 -0.65 3.13 -4.51
N SER A 143 -1.56 3.55 -5.38
CA SER A 143 -1.20 4.19 -6.66
C SER A 143 -0.46 5.50 -6.43
N TRP A 144 -0.87 6.30 -5.44
CA TRP A 144 -0.14 7.51 -5.03
C TRP A 144 1.20 7.18 -4.40
N ALA A 145 1.25 6.22 -3.47
CA ALA A 145 2.49 5.75 -2.86
C ALA A 145 3.49 5.31 -3.95
N TRP A 146 3.04 4.51 -4.91
CA TRP A 146 3.83 4.03 -6.03
C TRP A 146 4.38 5.17 -6.89
N ARG A 147 3.53 6.12 -7.29
CA ARG A 147 3.96 7.28 -8.11
C ARG A 147 5.06 8.07 -7.40
N LEU A 148 4.87 8.35 -6.11
CA LEU A 148 5.85 9.08 -5.31
C LEU A 148 7.15 8.30 -5.12
N ALA A 149 7.08 6.98 -4.92
CA ALA A 149 8.25 6.12 -4.81
C ALA A 149 9.05 6.09 -6.12
N VAL A 150 8.37 6.01 -7.26
CA VAL A 150 9.02 6.06 -8.59
C VAL A 150 9.67 7.42 -8.81
N THR A 151 8.97 8.53 -8.52
CA THR A 151 9.56 9.88 -8.63
C THR A 151 10.78 10.03 -7.73
N GLY A 152 10.69 9.59 -6.47
CA GLY A 152 11.81 9.60 -5.53
C GLY A 152 13.00 8.77 -6.02
N GLY A 153 12.74 7.55 -6.48
CA GLY A 153 13.76 6.64 -7.03
C GLY A 153 14.44 7.14 -8.30
N ILE A 154 13.69 7.77 -9.21
CA ILE A 154 14.26 8.40 -10.41
C ILE A 154 15.23 9.52 -10.02
N GLY A 155 14.83 10.41 -9.10
CA GLY A 155 15.72 11.49 -8.68
C GLY A 155 16.92 10.97 -7.87
N PHE A 156 16.78 9.87 -7.11
CA PHE A 156 17.92 9.18 -6.51
C PHE A 156 18.90 8.66 -7.58
N ALA A 157 18.41 8.00 -8.63
CA ALA A 157 19.25 7.53 -9.73
C ALA A 157 19.95 8.68 -10.47
N MET A 158 19.25 9.80 -10.68
CA MET A 158 19.86 11.02 -11.24
C MET A 158 20.98 11.55 -10.34
N LEU A 159 20.75 11.60 -9.03
CA LEU A 159 21.73 12.08 -8.06
C LEU A 159 23.00 11.22 -8.08
N VAL A 160 22.84 9.89 -8.06
CA VAL A 160 23.95 8.95 -8.17
C VAL A 160 24.69 9.10 -9.51
N GLY A 161 23.96 9.23 -10.62
CA GLY A 161 24.55 9.43 -11.94
C GLY A 161 25.36 10.73 -12.02
N LEU A 162 24.81 11.83 -11.53
CA LEU A 162 25.50 13.12 -11.50
C LEU A 162 26.75 13.07 -10.62
N ALA A 163 26.70 12.41 -9.46
CA ALA A 163 27.83 12.29 -8.54
C ALA A 163 28.91 11.33 -9.05
N THR A 164 28.57 10.43 -9.98
CA THR A 164 29.54 9.50 -10.58
C THR A 164 30.24 10.13 -11.79
N LEU A 165 29.55 11.00 -12.53
CA LEU A 165 30.05 11.62 -13.76
C LEU A 165 30.82 12.93 -13.53
N HIS A 166 30.66 13.57 -12.38
CA HIS A 166 31.25 14.87 -12.02
C HIS A 166 31.94 14.82 -10.66
#